data_AF-A0A844BWK8-F1
#
_entry.id   AF-A0A844BWK8-F1
#
_cell.length_a   1.000
_cell.length_b   1.000
_cell.length_c   1.000
_cell.angle_alpha   90.00
_cell.angle_beta   90.00
_cell.angle_gamma   90.00
#
_symmetry.space_group_name_H-M   'P 1'
#
loop_
_entity.id
_entity.type
_entity.pdbx_description
1 polymer ?
#
loop_
_entity_poly.entity_id
_entity_poly.type
_entity_poly.pdbx_seq_one_letter_code
_entity_poly.pdbx_strand_id
1 'polypeptide(L)' 'MTDINTIKNLRNNHDKSINDIAQTLRINWRTAKKYADQPVWPKPIKQIKRGMMYDEKWGDIVSLWLEEDFRLPKKKDVPH' A
#
# COMPACT_ATOMS: atom_id res chain seq x y z
N MET A 1 7.51 3.16 18.93
CA MET A 1 7.99 3.09 17.53
C MET A 1 9.19 4.01 17.42
N THR A 2 10.27 3.60 16.78
CA THR A 2 11.44 4.45 16.57
C THR A 2 11.20 5.36 15.37
N ASP A 3 11.39 6.67 15.56
CA ASP A 3 11.05 7.66 14.55
C ASP A 3 11.97 7.53 13.33
N ILE A 4 11.39 7.34 12.15
CA ILE A 4 12.12 7.24 10.86
C ILE A 4 13.05 8.46 10.65
N ASN A 5 12.66 9.62 11.17
CA ASN A 5 13.45 10.85 11.12
C ASN A 5 14.74 10.74 11.94
N THR A 6 14.75 10.00 13.05
CA THR A 6 15.95 9.79 13.86
C THR A 6 16.98 8.93 13.14
N ILE A 7 16.54 7.90 12.40
CA ILE A 7 17.40 7.05 11.56
C ILE A 7 18.07 7.88 10.47
N LYS A 8 17.31 8.73 9.78
CA LYS A 8 17.85 9.64 8.75
C LYS A 8 18.82 10.66 9.33
N ASN A 9 18.49 11.25 10.47
CA ASN A 9 19.35 12.22 11.15
C ASN A 9 20.70 11.59 11.54
N LEU A 10 20.68 10.37 12.09
CA LEU A 10 21.90 9.63 12.45
C LEU A 10 22.76 9.25 11.24
N ARG A 11 22.14 8.97 10.09
CA ARG A 11 22.84 8.62 8.84
C ARG A 11 23.47 9.85 8.18
N ASN A 12 22.73 10.96 8.08
CA ASN A 12 23.13 12.13 7.31
C ASN A 12 23.97 13.14 8.11
N ASN A 13 23.72 13.29 9.41
CA ASN A 13 24.37 14.34 10.23
C ASN A 13 25.47 13.80 11.15
N HIS A 14 25.51 12.48 11.37
CA HIS A 14 26.49 11.86 12.27
C HIS A 14 27.38 10.82 11.56
N ASP A 15 27.24 10.63 10.23
CA ASP A 15 27.95 9.63 9.42
C ASP A 15 28.00 8.22 10.05
N LYS A 16 27.00 7.88 10.87
CA LYS A 16 26.99 6.61 11.60
C LYS A 16 26.74 5.46 10.63
N SER A 17 27.44 4.36 10.86
CA SER A 17 27.21 3.15 10.09
C SER A 17 25.79 2.63 10.36
N ILE A 18 25.21 1.92 9.39
CA ILE A 18 23.89 1.28 9.56
C ILE A 18 23.90 0.33 10.76
N ASN A 19 25.06 -0.28 11.04
CA ASN A 19 25.23 -1.18 12.16
C ASN A 19 25.14 -0.43 13.51
N ASP A 20 25.80 0.73 13.62
CA ASP A 20 25.72 1.56 14.83
C ASP A 20 24.30 2.07 15.06
N ILE A 21 23.59 2.44 13.99
CA ILE A 21 22.18 2.85 14.07
C ILE A 21 21.31 1.69 14.54
N ALA A 22 21.50 0.48 14.00
CA ALA A 22 20.75 -0.71 14.40
C ALA A 22 20.99 -1.07 15.87
N GLN A 23 22.23 -0.99 16.35
CA GLN A 23 22.59 -1.23 17.74
C GLN A 23 22.06 -0.15 18.68
N THR A 24 22.23 1.13 18.33
CA THR A 24 21.78 2.27 19.14
C THR A 24 20.27 2.28 19.31
N LEU A 25 19.53 2.04 18.22
CA LEU A 25 18.07 2.06 18.22
C LEU A 25 17.45 0.70 18.56
N ARG A 26 18.27 -0.35 18.76
CA ARG A 26 17.85 -1.75 18.97
C ARG A 26 16.80 -2.21 17.95
N ILE A 27 17.01 -1.87 16.68
CA ILE A 27 16.14 -2.26 15.57
C ILE A 27 16.83 -3.28 14.68
N ASN A 28 16.05 -4.04 13.93
CA ASN A 28 16.59 -4.95 12.92
C ASN A 28 17.43 -4.16 11.90
N TRP A 29 18.62 -4.67 11.59
CA TRP A 29 19.53 -4.09 10.60
C TRP A 29 18.86 -3.83 9.25
N ARG A 30 17.97 -4.73 8.80
CA ARG A 30 17.22 -4.57 7.54
C ARG A 30 16.29 -3.35 7.58
N THR A 31 15.71 -3.07 8.74
CA THR A 31 14.86 -1.90 8.99
C THR A 31 15.70 -0.62 9.03
N ALA A 32 16.83 -0.64 9.74
CA ALA A 32 17.78 0.48 9.75
C ALA A 32 18.25 0.83 8.33
N LYS A 33 18.68 -0.19 7.55
CA LYS A 33 19.11 -0.02 6.16
C LYS A 33 18.00 0.54 5.26
N LYS A 34 16.79 -0.01 5.36
CA LYS A 34 15.64 0.43 4.58
C LYS A 34 15.37 1.93 4.76
N TYR A 35 15.44 2.42 5.99
CA TYR A 35 15.11 3.81 6.30
C TYR A 35 16.30 4.78 6.24
N ALA A 36 17.54 4.27 6.31
CA ALA A 36 18.76 5.07 6.15
C ALA A 36 19.11 5.34 4.68
N ASP A 37 19.00 4.33 3.80
CA ASP A 37 19.45 4.43 2.40
C ASP A 37 18.34 4.89 1.43
N GLN A 38 17.07 4.61 1.71
CA GLN A 38 15.99 4.93 0.76
C GLN A 38 15.28 6.25 1.11
N PRO A 39 15.05 7.13 0.11
CA PRO A 39 14.07 8.20 0.26
C PRO A 39 12.70 7.52 0.43
N VAL A 40 12.19 7.57 1.66
CA VAL A 40 10.91 7.01 2.11
C VAL A 40 9.76 7.71 1.39
N TRP A 41 9.58 7.38 0.12
CA TRP A 41 8.31 7.51 -0.56
C TRP A 41 7.88 6.08 -0.80
N PRO A 42 6.84 5.57 -0.13
CA PRO A 42 6.22 4.35 -0.61
C PRO A 42 5.83 4.63 -2.05
N LYS A 43 6.56 4.06 -3.01
CA LYS A 43 6.14 4.12 -4.41
C LYS A 43 4.70 3.63 -4.41
N PRO A 44 3.76 4.37 -5.04
CA PRO A 44 2.37 3.97 -5.03
C PRO A 44 2.32 2.52 -5.51
N ILE A 45 1.79 1.65 -4.66
CA ILE A 45 1.62 0.24 -4.99
C ILE A 45 0.68 0.26 -6.19
N LYS A 46 1.21 -0.01 -7.39
CA LYS A 46 0.37 -0.17 -8.57
C LYS A 46 -0.50 -1.38 -8.30
N GLN A 47 -1.77 -1.14 -7.97
CA GLN A 47 -2.75 -2.21 -7.92
C GLN A 47 -2.82 -2.80 -9.32
N ILE A 48 -2.26 -4.00 -9.48
CA ILE A 48 -2.29 -4.69 -10.76
C ILE A 48 -3.68 -5.30 -10.86
N LYS A 49 -4.54 -4.65 -11.65
CA LYS A 49 -5.85 -5.16 -12.03
C LYS A 49 -5.62 -6.42 -12.87
N ARG A 50 -5.96 -7.58 -12.34
CA ARG A 50 -5.81 -8.92 -12.96
C ARG A 50 -7.05 -9.76 -12.71
N GLY A 51 -7.23 -10.83 -13.46
CA GLY A 51 -8.35 -11.75 -13.36
C GLY A 51 -9.40 -11.52 -14.44
N MET A 52 -10.47 -12.33 -14.41
CA MET A 52 -11.43 -12.44 -15.52
C MET A 52 -12.04 -11.11 -15.96
N MET A 53 -12.25 -10.18 -15.01
CA MET A 53 -12.77 -8.83 -15.27
C MET A 53 -11.87 -8.00 -16.20
N TYR A 54 -10.54 -8.16 -16.11
CA TYR A 54 -9.56 -7.32 -16.80
C TYR A 54 -8.80 -8.06 -17.91
N ASP A 55 -8.45 -9.34 -17.68
CA ASP A 55 -7.61 -10.11 -18.60
C ASP A 55 -8.44 -10.86 -19.66
N GLU A 56 -9.63 -11.34 -19.28
CA GLU A 56 -10.46 -12.24 -20.11
C GLU A 56 -11.70 -11.55 -20.71
N LYS A 57 -11.74 -10.21 -20.70
CA LYS A 57 -12.82 -9.38 -21.27
C LYS A 57 -14.23 -9.64 -20.72
N TRP A 58 -14.36 -10.28 -19.57
CA TRP A 58 -15.66 -10.41 -18.89
C TRP A 58 -16.13 -9.10 -18.27
N GLY A 59 -15.24 -8.11 -18.13
CA GLY A 59 -15.55 -6.80 -17.57
C GLY A 59 -16.78 -6.16 -18.22
N ASP A 60 -16.87 -6.19 -19.55
CA ASP A 60 -17.98 -5.57 -20.28
C ASP A 60 -19.32 -6.27 -19.99
N ILE A 61 -19.32 -7.61 -19.93
CA ILE A 61 -20.52 -8.42 -19.64
C ILE A 61 -21.00 -8.15 -18.21
N VAL A 62 -20.08 -8.17 -17.25
CA VAL A 62 -20.39 -7.91 -15.83
C VAL A 62 -20.88 -6.47 -15.66
N SER A 63 -20.27 -5.50 -16.33
CA SER A 63 -20.72 -4.10 -16.32
C SER A 63 -22.13 -3.95 -16.87
N LEU A 64 -22.45 -4.60 -17.99
CA LEU A 64 -23.80 -4.57 -18.58
C LEU A 64 -24.85 -5.16 -17.63
N TRP A 65 -24.55 -6.28 -16.96
CA TRP A 65 -25.48 -6.87 -15.98
C TRP A 65 -25.69 -5.97 -14.77
N LEU A 66 -24.64 -5.33 -14.26
CA LEU A 66 -24.73 -4.39 -13.15
C LEU A 66 -25.52 -3.14 -13.51
N GLU A 67 -25.34 -2.62 -14.73
CA GLU A 67 -26.14 -1.49 -15.22
C GLU A 67 -27.62 -1.84 -15.33
N GLU A 68 -27.93 -3.03 -15.85
CA GLU A 68 -29.31 -3.48 -15.97
C GLU A 68 -29.95 -3.71 -14.60
N ASP A 69 -29.23 -4.33 -13.66
CA ASP A 69 -29.69 -4.52 -12.27
C ASP A 69 -29.94 -3.18 -11.57
N PHE A 70 -29.09 -2.17 -11.80
CA PHE A 70 -29.28 -0.84 -11.23
C PHE A 70 -30.52 -0.10 -11.77
N ARG A 71 -30.95 -0.42 -12.99
CA ARG A 71 -32.18 0.14 -13.58
C ARG A 71 -33.45 -0.48 -13.03
N LEU A 72 -33.36 -1.64 -12.37
CA LEU A 72 -34.52 -2.27 -11.80
C LEU A 72 -35.06 -1.41 -10.64
N PRO A 73 -36.39 -1.19 -10.57
CA PRO A 73 -36.98 -0.48 -9.45
C PRO A 73 -36.69 -1.27 -8.18
N LYS A 74 -36.09 -0.60 -7.19
CA LYS A 74 -35.82 -1.20 -5.88
C LYS A 74 -37.10 -1.85 -5.37
N LYS A 75 -36.97 -3.09 -4.89
CA LYS A 75 -38.07 -3.84 -4.28
C LYS A 75 -38.75 -2.92 -3.26
N LYS A 76 -40.03 -2.64 -3.46
CA LYS A 76 -40.82 -1.92 -2.46
C LYS A 76 -40.86 -2.82 -1.23
N ASP A 77 -40.26 -2.37 -0.14
CA ASP A 77 -40.42 -3.03 1.15
C ASP A 77 -41.91 -3.04 1.46
N VAL A 78 -42.54 -4.22 1.36
CA VAL A 78 -43.92 -4.41 1.77
C VAL A 78 -43.88 -4.49 3.29
N PRO A 79 -44.44 -3.50 4.02
CA PRO A 79 -44.51 -3.57 5.47
C PRO A 79 -45.35 -4.80 5.85
N HIS A 80 -44.81 -5.64 6.73
CA HIS A 80 -45.57 -6.70 7.40
C HIS A 80 -46.23 -6.14 8.64
#